data_AF-U6L376-F1
#
_entry.id   AF-U6L376-F1
#
_cell.length_a   1.000
_cell.length_b   1.000
_cell.length_c   1.000
_cell.angle_alpha   90.00
_cell.angle_beta   90.00
_cell.angle_gamma   90.00
#
_symmetry.space_group_name_H-M   'P 1'
#
loop_
_entity.id
_entity.type
_entity.pdbx_description
1 polymer ?
#
loop_
_entity_poly.entity_id
_entity_poly.type
_entity_poly.pdbx_seq_one_letter_code
_entity_poly.pdbx_strand_id
1 'polypeptide(L)'
;AAAAAATAAAAAGELWPQRLWDLCASPEEGGSFPLLLQHCSKLKAFLCLQPDGNITPVKGLVPEYDSAAASIAKCRSQLEEILEQLQQAAGMSLKYSHTKFKYEVECPENISKETLRRLDADITSSRKGFIRFRTPAICELVDQLEDFELELNDSFYPFRCRLMKQFAEVYNEVFAVSVHCINELDVLQSLATFALTHP
;
A
#
# COMPACT_ATOMS: atom_id res chain seq x y z
N ALA A 1 -23.22 11.48 10.87
CA ALA A 1 -24.67 11.19 10.87
C ALA A 1 -25.24 11.33 12.28
N ALA A 2 -24.77 10.58 13.28
CA ALA A 2 -25.27 10.66 14.67
C ALA A 2 -25.08 12.05 15.33
N ALA A 3 -23.89 12.65 15.26
CA ALA A 3 -23.66 14.00 15.78
C ALA A 3 -24.53 15.07 15.07
N ALA A 4 -24.77 14.94 13.77
CA ALA A 4 -25.64 15.88 13.04
C ALA A 4 -27.13 15.71 13.42
N ALA A 5 -27.56 14.48 13.70
CA ALA A 5 -28.90 14.21 14.24
C ALA A 5 -29.05 14.79 15.65
N ALA A 6 -27.97 14.79 16.44
CA ALA A 6 -27.92 15.44 17.74
C ALA A 6 -28.19 16.92 17.67
N THR A 7 -27.36 17.65 16.92
CA THR A 7 -27.45 19.09 16.81
C THR A 7 -28.81 19.51 16.23
N ALA A 8 -29.39 18.72 15.33
CA ALA A 8 -30.72 18.97 14.77
C ALA A 8 -31.87 18.76 15.78
N ALA A 9 -31.83 17.72 16.61
CA ALA A 9 -32.85 17.45 17.64
C ALA A 9 -32.82 18.51 18.76
N ALA A 10 -31.63 18.93 19.18
CA ALA A 10 -31.46 20.02 20.14
C ALA A 10 -31.96 21.37 19.59
N ALA A 11 -31.73 21.64 18.29
CA ALA A 11 -32.28 22.83 17.63
C ALA A 11 -33.81 22.79 17.46
N ALA A 12 -34.42 21.60 17.45
CA ALA A 12 -35.86 21.40 17.32
C ALA A 12 -36.63 21.45 18.66
N GLY A 13 -35.93 21.58 19.80
CA GLY A 13 -36.57 21.60 21.13
C GLY A 13 -37.13 20.25 21.57
N GLU A 14 -36.76 19.15 20.90
CA GLU A 14 -37.10 17.80 21.34
C GLU A 14 -36.22 17.42 22.54
N LEU A 15 -36.87 16.95 23.61
CA LEU A 15 -36.22 16.52 24.85
C LEU A 15 -35.47 15.22 24.58
N TRP A 16 -34.24 15.35 24.10
CA TRP A 16 -33.42 14.18 23.86
C TRP A 16 -32.89 13.63 25.18
N PRO A 17 -32.94 12.30 25.40
CA PRO A 17 -32.39 11.72 26.61
C PRO A 17 -30.94 12.14 26.79
N GLN A 18 -30.60 12.69 27.97
CA GLN A 18 -29.27 13.23 28.26
C GLN A 18 -28.16 12.24 27.89
N ARG A 19 -28.36 10.95 28.17
CA ARG A 19 -27.37 9.92 27.85
C ARG A 19 -27.14 9.74 26.34
N LEU A 20 -28.19 9.86 25.52
CA LEU A 20 -28.04 9.77 24.06
C LEU A 20 -27.30 10.99 23.50
N TRP A 21 -27.57 12.18 24.05
CA TRP A 21 -26.79 13.38 23.73
C TRP A 21 -25.31 13.17 24.08
N ASP A 22 -25.02 12.73 25.30
CA ASP A 22 -23.65 12.49 25.76
C ASP A 22 -22.91 11.48 24.86
N LEU A 23 -23.58 10.44 24.37
CA LEU A 23 -22.99 9.41 23.51
C LEU A 23 -22.78 9.83 22.06
N CYS A 24 -23.52 10.84 21.56
CA CYS A 24 -23.55 11.19 20.15
C CYS A 24 -22.95 12.57 19.84
N ALA A 25 -23.00 13.51 20.78
CA ALA A 25 -22.48 14.86 20.64
C ALA A 25 -20.95 14.88 20.78
N SER A 26 -20.35 15.87 20.12
CA SER A 26 -18.90 16.08 20.20
C SER A 26 -18.49 16.63 21.58
N PRO A 27 -17.21 16.49 21.99
CA PRO A 27 -16.68 17.15 23.18
C PRO A 27 -16.89 18.67 23.20
N GLU A 28 -16.89 19.31 22.04
CA GLU A 28 -17.12 20.76 21.90
C GLU A 28 -18.58 21.13 22.26
N GLU A 29 -19.51 20.22 22.07
CA GLU A 29 -20.94 20.36 22.39
C GLU A 29 -21.29 19.77 23.77
N GLY A 30 -20.28 19.39 24.55
CA GLY A 30 -20.44 18.78 25.89
C GLY A 30 -20.74 17.28 25.89
N GLY A 31 -20.62 16.61 24.74
CA GLY A 31 -20.73 15.16 24.62
C GLY A 31 -19.40 14.43 24.80
N SER A 32 -19.43 13.11 24.63
CA SER A 32 -18.30 12.20 24.79
C SER A 32 -17.81 11.62 23.47
N PHE A 33 -18.53 11.78 22.36
CA PHE A 33 -18.17 11.16 21.09
C PHE A 33 -17.02 11.92 20.40
N PRO A 34 -15.82 11.35 20.29
CA PRO A 34 -14.66 12.09 19.81
C PRO A 34 -14.78 12.44 18.32
N LEU A 35 -13.94 13.37 17.86
CA LEU A 35 -13.84 13.79 16.46
C LEU A 35 -13.14 12.72 15.60
N LEU A 36 -13.68 11.50 15.60
CA LEU A 36 -13.10 10.29 15.02
C LEU A 36 -12.68 10.49 13.56
N LEU A 37 -13.52 11.16 12.77
CA LEU A 37 -13.22 11.43 11.36
C LEU A 37 -11.93 12.24 11.19
N GLN A 38 -11.69 13.24 12.03
CA GLN A 38 -10.47 14.05 11.94
C GLN A 38 -9.22 13.23 12.27
N HIS A 39 -9.28 12.40 13.31
CA HIS A 39 -8.17 11.51 13.68
C HIS A 39 -7.91 10.44 12.63
N CYS A 40 -8.96 9.84 12.07
CA CYS A 40 -8.86 8.92 10.94
C CYS A 40 -8.22 9.59 9.72
N SER A 41 -8.60 10.83 9.40
CA SER A 41 -8.00 11.59 8.30
C SER A 41 -6.52 11.90 8.54
N LYS A 42 -6.13 12.24 9.77
CA LYS A 42 -4.71 12.43 10.15
C LYS A 42 -3.89 11.16 9.96
N LEU A 43 -4.40 10.01 10.41
CA LEU A 43 -3.71 8.72 10.22
C LEU A 43 -3.64 8.32 8.75
N LYS A 44 -4.71 8.55 7.98
CA LYS A 44 -4.74 8.32 6.53
C LYS A 44 -3.76 9.21 5.78
N ALA A 45 -3.45 10.41 6.28
CA ALA A 45 -2.49 11.31 5.65
C ALA A 45 -1.04 10.77 5.63
N PHE A 46 -0.73 9.73 6.41
CA PHE A 46 0.56 9.03 6.34
C PHE A 46 0.61 7.95 5.25
N LEU A 47 -0.53 7.61 4.65
CA LEU A 47 -0.71 6.50 3.72
C LEU A 47 -1.04 7.01 2.32
N CYS A 48 -0.47 6.38 1.31
CA CYS A 48 -0.88 6.50 -0.08
C CYS A 48 -1.48 5.18 -0.53
N LEU A 49 -2.72 5.23 -1.04
CA LEU A 49 -3.40 4.09 -1.64
C LEU A 49 -3.10 4.09 -3.13
N GLN A 50 -2.38 3.07 -3.58
CA GLN A 50 -2.11 2.89 -4.99
C GLN A 50 -3.31 2.27 -5.72
N PRO A 51 -3.45 2.47 -7.04
CA PRO A 51 -4.57 1.93 -7.82
C PRO A 51 -4.67 0.39 -7.80
N ASP A 52 -3.57 -0.29 -7.52
CA ASP A 52 -3.46 -1.75 -7.38
C ASP A 52 -3.94 -2.26 -5.99
N GLY A 53 -4.35 -1.36 -5.10
CA GLY A 53 -4.75 -1.66 -3.73
C GLY A 53 -3.58 -1.73 -2.74
N ASN A 54 -2.35 -1.48 -3.18
CA ASN A 54 -1.19 -1.49 -2.30
C ASN A 54 -1.12 -0.22 -1.45
N ILE A 55 -0.66 -0.36 -0.20
CA ILE A 55 -0.56 0.73 0.76
C ILE A 55 0.91 1.07 0.94
N THR A 56 1.28 2.31 0.63
CA THR A 56 2.66 2.80 0.77
C THR A 56 2.73 4.01 1.68
N PRO A 57 3.86 4.27 2.36
CA PRO A 57 4.06 5.54 3.04
C PRO A 57 3.92 6.71 2.05
N VAL A 58 3.44 7.85 2.55
CA VAL A 58 3.52 9.10 1.78
C VAL A 58 4.98 9.49 1.57
N LYS A 59 5.27 9.99 0.37
CA LYS A 59 6.60 10.47 -0.02
C LYS A 59 7.15 11.48 0.99
N GLY A 60 8.37 11.27 1.45
CA GLY A 60 9.07 12.08 2.44
C GLY A 60 8.89 11.64 3.88
N LEU A 61 7.99 10.69 4.18
CA LEU A 61 7.77 10.20 5.54
C LEU A 61 8.86 9.22 5.99
N VAL A 62 9.38 8.43 5.07
CA VAL A 62 10.37 7.38 5.32
C VAL A 62 11.44 7.48 4.24
N PRO A 63 12.51 8.28 4.48
CA PRO A 63 13.55 8.52 3.48
C PRO A 63 14.18 7.24 2.92
N GLU A 64 14.30 6.22 3.76
CA GLU A 64 14.83 4.91 3.39
C GLU A 64 13.93 4.21 2.37
N TYR A 65 12.61 4.29 2.57
CA TYR A 65 11.62 3.75 1.63
C TYR A 65 11.65 4.50 0.30
N ASP A 66 11.68 5.84 0.36
CA ASP A 66 11.72 6.68 -0.85
C ASP A 66 13.00 6.43 -1.66
N SER A 67 14.13 6.27 -0.98
CA SER A 67 15.42 5.96 -1.60
C SER A 67 15.41 4.58 -2.26
N ALA A 68 14.97 3.53 -1.55
CA ALA A 68 14.90 2.18 -2.10
C ALA A 68 13.94 2.11 -3.30
N ALA A 69 12.78 2.79 -3.21
CA ALA A 69 11.82 2.86 -4.31
C ALA A 69 12.40 3.56 -5.55
N ALA A 70 13.17 4.64 -5.35
CA ALA A 70 13.86 5.33 -6.44
C ALA A 70 14.96 4.47 -7.07
N SER A 71 15.74 3.74 -6.27
CA SER A 71 16.76 2.80 -6.74
C SER A 71 16.17 1.67 -7.58
N ILE A 72 15.07 1.07 -7.12
CA ILE A 72 14.33 0.04 -7.87
C ILE A 72 13.86 0.59 -9.23
N ALA A 73 13.27 1.79 -9.24
CA ALA A 73 12.80 2.41 -10.48
C ALA A 73 13.97 2.64 -11.46
N LYS A 74 15.12 3.12 -10.95
CA LYS A 74 16.34 3.32 -11.73
C LYS A 74 16.87 2.00 -12.31
N CYS A 75 16.99 0.94 -11.51
CA CYS A 75 17.43 -0.36 -11.98
C CYS A 75 16.52 -0.93 -13.07
N ARG A 76 15.19 -0.78 -12.93
CA ARG A 76 14.23 -1.19 -13.96
C ARG A 76 14.40 -0.41 -15.26
N SER A 77 14.63 0.90 -15.19
CA SER A 77 14.94 1.71 -16.38
C SER A 77 16.24 1.26 -17.05
N GLN A 78 17.30 0.99 -16.27
CA GLN A 78 18.57 0.49 -16.82
C GLN A 78 18.43 -0.89 -17.47
N LEU A 79 17.61 -1.78 -16.91
CA LEU A 79 17.29 -3.06 -17.54
C LEU A 79 16.59 -2.82 -18.89
N GLU A 80 15.58 -1.95 -18.95
CA GLU A 80 14.92 -1.65 -20.24
C GLU A 80 15.89 -1.06 -21.28
N GLU A 81 16.79 -0.16 -20.87
CA GLU A 81 17.84 0.38 -21.75
C GLU A 81 18.76 -0.73 -22.30
N ILE A 82 19.14 -1.70 -21.47
CA ILE A 82 19.92 -2.86 -21.93
C ILE A 82 19.12 -3.70 -22.93
N LEU A 83 17.82 -3.92 -22.69
CA LEU A 83 16.99 -4.66 -23.63
C LEU A 83 16.95 -3.98 -25.00
N GLU A 84 16.78 -2.65 -25.04
CA GLU A 84 16.79 -1.87 -26.28
C GLU A 84 18.15 -1.98 -27.00
N GLN A 85 19.26 -1.87 -26.28
CA GLN A 85 20.61 -2.05 -26.85
C GLN A 85 20.80 -3.45 -27.43
N LEU A 86 20.34 -4.49 -26.72
CA LEU A 86 20.39 -5.87 -27.20
C LEU A 86 19.53 -6.06 -28.44
N GLN A 87 18.34 -5.45 -28.51
CA GLN A 87 17.47 -5.51 -29.69
C GLN A 87 18.15 -4.88 -30.91
N GLN A 88 18.77 -3.71 -30.73
CA GLN A 88 19.51 -3.02 -31.80
C GLN A 88 20.71 -3.84 -32.27
N ALA A 89 21.48 -4.41 -31.35
CA ALA A 89 22.67 -5.20 -31.67
C ALA A 89 22.35 -6.59 -32.28
N ALA A 90 21.20 -7.17 -31.93
CA ALA A 90 20.72 -8.42 -32.50
C ALA A 90 19.94 -8.23 -33.82
N GLY A 91 19.42 -7.01 -34.07
CA GLY A 91 18.60 -6.71 -35.24
C GLY A 91 17.22 -7.40 -35.22
N MET A 92 16.70 -7.72 -34.04
CA MET A 92 15.45 -8.46 -33.85
C MET A 92 14.72 -8.04 -32.57
N SER A 93 13.42 -8.32 -32.51
CA SER A 93 12.62 -8.07 -31.30
C SER A 93 12.95 -9.09 -30.23
N LEU A 94 13.32 -8.59 -29.05
CA LEU A 94 13.64 -9.35 -27.84
C LEU A 94 12.67 -8.96 -26.74
N LYS A 95 12.39 -9.87 -25.80
CA LYS A 95 11.51 -9.58 -24.66
C LYS A 95 12.08 -10.17 -23.40
N TYR A 96 11.84 -9.49 -22.27
CA TYR A 96 12.07 -10.11 -20.97
C TYR A 96 11.07 -11.24 -20.70
N SER A 97 11.59 -12.30 -20.08
CA SER A 97 10.90 -13.49 -19.64
C SER A 97 11.40 -13.83 -18.24
N HIS A 98 10.51 -14.31 -17.38
CA HIS A 98 10.83 -14.64 -15.99
C HIS A 98 10.52 -16.12 -15.72
N THR A 99 11.05 -17.03 -16.55
CA THR A 99 10.67 -18.46 -16.48
C THR A 99 11.52 -19.21 -15.47
N LYS A 100 12.85 -19.18 -15.63
CA LYS A 100 13.79 -19.84 -14.72
C LYS A 100 14.52 -18.83 -13.86
N PHE A 101 14.86 -17.69 -14.43
CA PHE A 101 15.51 -16.58 -13.75
C PHE A 101 14.74 -15.28 -14.03
N LYS A 102 14.89 -14.27 -13.16
CA LYS A 102 14.33 -12.95 -13.44
C LYS A 102 15.07 -12.31 -14.62
N TYR A 103 14.34 -11.61 -15.49
CA TYR A 103 14.87 -10.85 -16.63
C TYR A 103 15.70 -11.68 -17.62
N GLU A 104 15.29 -12.90 -17.93
CA GLU A 104 15.85 -13.64 -19.07
C GLU A 104 15.41 -12.99 -20.38
N VAL A 105 16.32 -12.84 -21.33
CA VAL A 105 16.00 -12.32 -22.66
C VAL A 105 15.55 -13.48 -23.54
N GLU A 106 14.29 -13.46 -23.96
CA GLU A 106 13.74 -14.41 -24.91
C GLU A 106 13.96 -13.91 -26.34
N CYS A 107 14.55 -14.77 -27.18
CA CYS A 107 14.78 -14.50 -28.59
C CYS A 107 14.45 -15.72 -29.46
N PRO A 108 14.13 -15.52 -30.76
CA PRO A 108 13.86 -16.63 -31.67
C PRO A 108 15.13 -17.47 -31.91
N GLU A 109 14.94 -18.78 -32.11
CA GLU A 109 16.04 -19.75 -32.29
C GLU A 109 16.87 -19.54 -33.57
N ASN A 110 16.41 -18.67 -34.48
CA ASN A 110 17.11 -18.32 -35.72
C ASN A 110 18.34 -17.40 -35.53
N ILE A 111 18.60 -16.95 -34.30
CA ILE A 111 19.75 -16.10 -33.99
C ILE A 111 21.07 -16.84 -34.22
N SER A 112 22.04 -16.16 -34.85
CA SER A 112 23.33 -16.79 -35.14
C SER A 112 24.16 -16.97 -33.85
N LYS A 113 24.92 -18.07 -33.78
CA LYS A 113 25.86 -18.32 -32.66
C LYS A 113 26.91 -17.22 -32.52
N GLU A 114 27.28 -16.57 -33.62
CA GLU A 114 28.23 -15.46 -33.63
C GLU A 114 27.62 -14.21 -32.98
N THR A 115 26.35 -13.91 -33.27
CA THR A 115 25.61 -12.83 -32.61
C THR A 115 25.52 -13.08 -31.11
N LEU A 116 25.20 -14.30 -30.66
CA LEU A 116 25.16 -14.64 -29.24
C LEU A 116 26.50 -14.43 -28.53
N ARG A 117 27.61 -14.81 -29.17
CA ARG A 117 28.96 -14.57 -28.63
C ARG A 117 29.29 -13.07 -28.54
N ARG A 118 28.88 -12.28 -29.53
CA ARG A 118 29.10 -10.81 -29.53
C ARG A 118 28.33 -10.12 -28.40
N LEU A 119 27.18 -10.66 -28.01
CA LEU A 119 26.33 -10.13 -26.95
C LEU A 119 26.71 -10.65 -25.56
N ASP A 120 27.73 -11.49 -25.46
CA ASP A 120 28.12 -12.18 -24.22
C ASP A 120 26.93 -12.91 -23.57
N ALA A 121 26.16 -13.60 -24.41
CA ALA A 121 24.90 -14.23 -24.03
C ALA A 121 25.11 -15.64 -23.47
N ASP A 122 24.83 -15.82 -22.18
CA ASP A 122 24.77 -17.11 -21.53
C ASP A 122 23.38 -17.72 -21.67
N ILE A 123 23.26 -18.79 -22.46
CA ILE A 123 22.00 -19.49 -22.71
C ILE A 123 21.54 -20.17 -21.42
N THR A 124 20.37 -19.78 -20.91
CA THR A 124 19.80 -20.29 -19.68
C THR A 124 18.78 -21.41 -19.92
N SER A 125 18.03 -21.34 -21.02
CA SER A 125 17.05 -22.32 -21.43
C SER A 125 16.74 -22.24 -22.93
N SER A 126 16.20 -23.33 -23.48
CA SER A 126 15.74 -23.40 -24.87
C SER A 126 14.39 -24.10 -24.93
N ARG A 127 13.44 -23.54 -25.67
CA ARG A 127 12.17 -24.18 -26.06
C ARG A 127 12.06 -24.21 -27.57
N LYS A 128 11.20 -25.05 -28.12
CA LYS A 128 11.02 -25.15 -29.57
C LYS A 128 10.71 -23.76 -30.17
N GLY A 129 11.61 -23.24 -31.00
CA GLY A 129 11.48 -21.94 -31.68
C GLY A 129 11.99 -20.71 -30.91
N PHE A 130 12.38 -20.84 -29.64
CA PHE A 130 12.92 -19.73 -28.84
C PHE A 130 14.04 -20.19 -27.92
N ILE A 131 15.10 -19.39 -27.83
CA ILE A 131 16.13 -19.53 -26.82
C ILE A 131 16.02 -18.39 -25.82
N ARG A 132 16.50 -18.62 -24.60
CA ARG A 132 16.59 -17.61 -23.56
C ARG A 132 18.01 -17.52 -23.06
N PHE A 133 18.44 -16.30 -22.81
CA PHE A 133 19.78 -16.03 -22.33
C PHE A 133 19.78 -14.90 -21.31
N ARG A 134 20.90 -14.74 -20.60
CA ARG A 134 21.22 -13.56 -19.81
C ARG A 134 22.60 -13.06 -20.20
N THR A 135 22.87 -11.80 -19.93
CA THR A 135 24.20 -11.21 -20.04
C THR A 135 24.71 -10.90 -18.63
N PRO A 136 26.04 -10.80 -18.42
CA PRO A 136 26.59 -10.44 -17.11
C PRO A 136 26.00 -9.14 -16.55
N ALA A 137 25.81 -8.12 -17.40
CA ALA A 137 25.20 -6.85 -17.02
C ALA A 137 23.75 -7.00 -16.52
N ILE A 138 22.96 -7.90 -17.14
CA ILE A 138 21.60 -8.20 -16.65
C ILE A 138 21.68 -8.90 -15.29
N CYS A 139 22.59 -9.87 -15.11
CA CYS A 139 22.74 -10.55 -13.83
C CYS A 139 23.11 -9.56 -12.71
N GLU A 140 24.08 -8.67 -12.93
CA GLU A 140 24.48 -7.66 -11.95
C GLU A 140 23.33 -6.71 -11.57
N LEU A 141 22.55 -6.25 -12.53
CA LEU A 141 21.39 -5.39 -12.26
C LEU A 141 20.25 -6.13 -11.58
N VAL A 142 20.07 -7.43 -11.87
CA VAL A 142 19.08 -8.26 -11.18
C VAL A 142 19.48 -8.46 -9.73
N ASP A 143 20.75 -8.75 -9.44
CA ASP A 143 21.24 -8.89 -8.07
C ASP A 143 21.04 -7.57 -7.28
N GLN A 144 21.42 -6.43 -7.87
CA GLN A 144 21.14 -5.11 -7.27
C GLN A 144 19.65 -4.85 -7.05
N LEU A 145 18.81 -5.23 -8.02
CA LEU A 145 17.37 -5.07 -7.90
C LEU A 145 16.82 -5.90 -6.72
N GLU A 146 17.31 -7.12 -6.53
CA GLU A 146 16.91 -7.97 -5.39
C GLU A 146 17.35 -7.38 -4.05
N ASP A 147 18.55 -6.82 -3.97
CA ASP A 147 19.03 -6.12 -2.79
C ASP A 147 18.14 -4.90 -2.47
N PHE A 148 17.81 -4.07 -3.47
CA PHE A 148 16.92 -2.92 -3.27
C PHE A 148 15.48 -3.34 -2.94
N GLU A 149 14.97 -4.43 -3.50
CA GLU A 149 13.67 -5.01 -3.14
C GLU A 149 13.64 -5.46 -1.68
N LEU A 150 14.74 -6.03 -1.17
CA LEU A 150 14.91 -6.39 0.23
C LEU A 150 14.96 -5.13 1.12
N GLU A 151 15.78 -4.14 0.77
CA GLU A 151 15.87 -2.86 1.48
C GLU A 151 14.50 -2.15 1.57
N LEU A 152 13.73 -2.17 0.48
CA LEU A 152 12.39 -1.60 0.45
C LEU A 152 11.46 -2.32 1.45
N ASN A 153 11.52 -3.65 1.51
CA ASN A 153 10.71 -4.42 2.46
C ASN A 153 11.11 -4.13 3.92
N ASP A 154 12.40 -4.05 4.20
CA ASP A 154 12.93 -3.75 5.53
C ASP A 154 12.58 -2.32 5.98
N SER A 155 12.60 -1.37 5.04
CA SER A 155 12.20 0.03 5.30
C SER A 155 10.73 0.19 5.71
N PHE A 156 9.89 -0.81 5.43
CA PHE A 156 8.49 -0.80 5.83
C PHE A 156 8.32 -1.05 7.35
N TYR A 157 9.27 -1.68 8.03
CA TYR A 157 9.18 -1.87 9.48
C TYR A 157 9.22 -0.54 10.25
N PRO A 158 10.21 0.36 10.05
CA PRO A 158 10.20 1.71 10.63
C PRO A 158 8.90 2.48 10.37
N PHE A 159 8.35 2.37 9.15
CA PHE A 159 7.07 2.98 8.80
C PHE A 159 5.94 2.49 9.71
N ARG A 160 5.79 1.16 9.83
CA ARG A 160 4.77 0.55 10.69
C ARG A 160 4.91 0.99 12.14
N CYS A 161 6.14 1.06 12.66
CA CYS A 161 6.40 1.53 14.02
C CYS A 161 5.95 2.98 14.23
N ARG A 162 6.24 3.88 13.27
CA ARG A 162 5.78 5.28 13.33
C ARG A 162 4.26 5.38 13.30
N LEU A 163 3.61 4.67 12.39
CA LEU A 163 2.14 4.66 12.28
C LEU A 163 1.48 4.11 13.56
N MET A 164 1.99 3.00 14.08
CA MET A 164 1.44 2.39 15.29
C MET A 164 1.66 3.27 16.53
N LYS A 165 2.79 3.99 16.60
CA LYS A 165 3.03 4.98 17.66
C LYS A 165 2.00 6.11 17.61
N GLN A 166 1.77 6.70 16.44
CA GLN A 166 0.76 7.75 16.25
C GLN A 166 -0.65 7.26 16.60
N PHE A 167 -0.98 6.02 16.25
CA PHE A 167 -2.25 5.41 16.64
C PHE A 167 -2.35 5.20 18.16
N ALA A 168 -1.30 4.66 18.79
CA ALA A 168 -1.27 4.39 20.22
C ALA A 168 -1.41 5.67 21.07
N GLU A 169 -0.83 6.78 20.63
CA GLU A 169 -0.93 8.10 21.30
C GLU A 169 -2.38 8.59 21.43
N VAL A 170 -3.23 8.31 20.43
CA VAL A 170 -4.64 8.76 20.43
C VAL A 170 -5.64 7.64 20.74
N TYR A 171 -5.16 6.40 20.95
CA TYR A 171 -6.03 5.22 21.05
C TYR A 171 -7.06 5.34 22.17
N ASN A 172 -6.60 5.64 23.39
CA ASN A 172 -7.47 5.67 24.56
C ASN A 172 -8.49 6.80 24.50
N GLU A 173 -8.10 7.97 24.00
CA GLU A 173 -8.94 9.18 23.99
C GLU A 173 -9.94 9.19 22.83
N VAL A 174 -9.59 8.56 21.71
CA VAL A 174 -10.38 8.63 20.47
C VAL A 174 -10.99 7.28 20.14
N PHE A 175 -10.17 6.25 19.93
CA PHE A 175 -10.65 4.98 19.39
C PHE A 175 -11.39 4.15 20.44
N ALA A 176 -10.84 4.04 21.66
CA ALA A 176 -11.48 3.32 22.75
C ALA A 176 -12.80 3.98 23.17
N VAL A 177 -12.84 5.31 23.28
CA VAL A 177 -14.07 6.06 23.57
C VAL A 177 -15.10 5.88 22.45
N SER A 178 -14.70 5.97 21.18
CA SER A 178 -15.61 5.73 20.04
C SER A 178 -16.25 4.34 20.11
N VAL A 179 -15.45 3.30 20.36
CA VAL A 179 -15.93 1.92 20.49
C VAL A 179 -16.91 1.81 21.67
N HIS A 180 -16.58 2.42 22.81
CA HIS A 180 -17.47 2.40 23.97
C HIS A 180 -18.81 3.08 23.69
N CYS A 181 -18.81 4.27 23.08
CA CYS A 181 -20.02 4.99 22.73
C CYS A 181 -20.90 4.21 21.74
N ILE A 182 -20.29 3.60 20.73
CA ILE A 182 -21.01 2.78 19.73
C ILE A 182 -21.60 1.53 20.39
N ASN A 183 -20.84 0.84 21.24
CA ASN A 183 -21.32 -0.36 21.94
C ASN A 183 -22.51 -0.04 22.85
N GLU A 184 -22.46 1.06 23.59
CA GLU A 184 -23.58 1.46 24.44
C GLU A 184 -24.81 1.82 23.60
N LEU A 185 -24.62 2.53 22.49
CA LEU A 185 -25.70 2.86 21.56
C LEU A 185 -26.35 1.60 20.97
N ASP A 186 -25.54 0.61 20.56
CA ASP A 186 -26.02 -0.68 20.02
C ASP A 186 -26.86 -1.46 21.03
N VAL A 187 -26.44 -1.48 22.29
CA VAL A 187 -27.21 -2.12 23.38
C VAL A 187 -28.51 -1.37 23.65
N LEU A 188 -28.47 -0.03 23.71
CA LEU A 188 -29.68 0.79 23.91
C LEU A 188 -30.69 0.59 22.77
N GLN A 189 -30.20 0.53 21.52
CA GLN A 189 -31.04 0.24 20.35
C GLN A 189 -31.65 -1.16 20.42
N SER A 190 -30.87 -2.16 20.83
CA SER A 190 -31.35 -3.53 21.01
C SER A 190 -32.43 -3.63 22.09
N LEU A 191 -32.22 -2.98 23.25
CA LEU A 191 -33.20 -2.95 24.34
C LEU A 191 -34.47 -2.18 23.97
N ALA A 192 -34.34 -1.04 23.30
CA ALA A 192 -35.49 -0.28 22.82
C ALA A 192 -36.32 -1.09 21.80
N THR A 193 -35.64 -1.79 20.89
CA THR A 193 -36.29 -2.69 19.93
C THR A 193 -37.00 -3.83 20.64
N PHE A 194 -36.37 -4.44 21.65
CA PHE A 194 -37.00 -5.49 22.45
C PHE A 194 -38.25 -4.98 23.17
N ALA A 195 -38.16 -3.86 23.89
CA ALA A 195 -39.28 -3.26 24.62
C ALA A 195 -40.45 -2.86 23.70
N LEU A 196 -40.16 -2.42 22.47
CA LEU A 196 -41.18 -2.08 21.47
C LEU A 196 -41.89 -3.33 20.92
N THR A 197 -41.17 -4.43 20.75
CA THR A 197 -41.68 -5.65 20.11
C THR A 197 -42.33 -6.63 21.10
N HIS A 198 -42.01 -6.53 22.39
CA HIS A 198 -42.50 -7.40 23.44
C HIS A 198 -43.03 -6.59 24.64
N PRO A 199 -44.20 -5.94 24.50
CA PRO A 199 -44.82 -5.10 25.53
C PRO A 199 -45.37 -5.89 26.75
#